data_AF-A0A0F9DC66-F1
#
_entry.id   AF-A0A0F9DC66-F1
#
_cell.length_a   1.000
_cell.length_b   1.000
_cell.length_c   1.000
_cell.angle_alpha   90.00
_cell.angle_beta   90.00
_cell.angle_gamma   90.00
#
_symmetry.space_group_name_H-M   'P 1'
#
loop_
_entity.id
_entity.type
_entity.pdbx_description
1 polymer ?
#
loop_
_entity_poly.entity_id
_entity_poly.type
_entity_poly.pdbx_seq_one_letter_code
_entity_poly.pdbx_strand_id
1 'polypeptide(L)'
;FMHDTWSLPVDVIAGRNRFIEGQNATAYLVFPDVESAKRVLAAKDAFVLAEAFMNGVFDIEGDLHAAVKIKETFYAERLSLFDRGRIVLNVARNYKFHSIGNDAKFISQHYDHPDEFYRLFLGESMTYSCAYFADNNDSLDEDTVNRMAEGFAQVFGDMGITFER
;
A
#
# COMPACT_ATOMS: atom_id res chain seq x y z
N PHE A 1 -4.07 -28.80 4.47
CA PHE A 1 -3.74 -27.39 4.64
C PHE A 1 -3.56 -27.17 6.13
N MET A 2 -2.30 -27.16 6.56
CA MET A 2 -1.90 -27.06 7.96
C MET A 2 -2.22 -25.67 8.50
N HIS A 3 -2.39 -25.57 9.83
CA HIS A 3 -2.42 -24.31 10.56
C HIS A 3 -1.06 -23.61 10.40
N ASP A 4 -0.88 -22.84 9.33
CA ASP A 4 0.31 -22.03 9.12
C ASP A 4 0.12 -20.74 9.94
N THR A 5 0.77 -20.67 11.09
CA THR A 5 0.82 -19.45 11.91
C THR A 5 1.71 -18.42 11.21
N TRP A 6 1.22 -17.19 11.03
CA TRP A 6 2.06 -16.10 10.52
C TRP A 6 2.74 -15.37 11.67
N SER A 7 4.00 -14.96 11.47
CA SER A 7 4.71 -14.07 12.40
C SER A 7 4.20 -12.63 12.37
N LEU A 8 3.23 -12.32 11.50
CA LEU A 8 2.65 -10.99 11.34
C LEU A 8 1.41 -10.79 12.21
N PRO A 9 1.08 -9.54 12.57
CA PRO A 9 -0.15 -9.18 13.27
C PRO A 9 -1.35 -9.10 12.32
N VAL A 10 -1.53 -10.12 11.47
CA VAL A 10 -2.63 -10.15 10.49
C VAL A 10 -3.32 -11.49 10.52
N ASP A 11 -4.64 -11.48 10.67
CA ASP A 11 -5.48 -12.66 10.51
C ASP A 11 -6.08 -12.71 9.11
N VAL A 12 -6.33 -13.93 8.63
CA VAL A 12 -7.14 -14.16 7.44
C VAL A 12 -8.46 -14.79 7.86
N ILE A 13 -9.55 -14.13 7.52
CA ILE A 13 -10.92 -14.59 7.75
C ILE A 13 -11.52 -14.94 6.40
N ALA A 14 -12.13 -16.12 6.29
CA ALA A 14 -12.85 -16.53 5.08
C ALA A 14 -14.22 -17.11 5.45
N GLY A 15 -15.28 -16.42 5.02
CA GLY A 15 -16.64 -16.70 5.48
C GLY A 15 -16.75 -16.47 6.99
N ARG A 16 -17.12 -17.51 7.76
CA ARG A 16 -17.24 -17.43 9.23
C ARG A 16 -16.01 -17.95 9.98
N ASN A 17 -15.00 -18.41 9.25
CA ASN A 17 -13.88 -19.13 9.84
C ASN A 17 -12.61 -18.28 9.75
N ARG A 18 -11.84 -18.28 10.85
CA ARG A 18 -10.48 -17.76 10.86
C ARG A 18 -9.55 -18.83 10.30
N PHE A 19 -8.87 -18.51 9.20
CA PHE A 19 -8.04 -19.42 8.43
C PHE A 19 -6.57 -19.33 8.80
N ILE A 20 -6.09 -18.12 9.06
CA ILE A 20 -4.72 -17.84 9.46
C ILE A 20 -4.81 -16.94 10.68
N GLU A 21 -4.08 -17.32 11.72
CA GLU A 21 -3.96 -16.54 12.94
C GLU A 21 -2.58 -15.88 12.98
N GLY A 22 -2.57 -14.56 12.97
CA GLY A 22 -1.40 -13.74 13.17
C GLY A 22 -1.08 -13.57 14.65
N GLN A 23 0.17 -13.23 14.95
CA GLN A 23 0.56 -12.91 16.32
C GLN A 23 0.08 -11.51 16.71
N ASN A 24 -0.78 -11.41 17.74
CA ASN A 24 -1.35 -10.14 18.19
C ASN A 24 -2.01 -9.36 17.04
N ALA A 25 -2.88 -10.02 16.28
CA ALA A 25 -3.44 -9.45 15.07
C ALA A 25 -4.22 -8.14 15.33
N THR A 26 -3.78 -7.07 14.67
CA THR A 26 -4.44 -5.76 14.66
C THR A 26 -5.14 -5.48 13.33
N ALA A 27 -4.94 -6.35 12.33
CA ALA A 27 -5.58 -6.27 11.02
C ALA A 27 -6.15 -7.63 10.59
N TYR A 28 -7.21 -7.58 9.79
CA TYR A 28 -7.97 -8.75 9.34
C TYR A 28 -8.22 -8.65 7.83
N LEU A 29 -7.78 -9.65 7.07
CA LEU A 29 -8.14 -9.80 5.67
C LEU A 29 -9.43 -10.62 5.58
N VAL A 30 -10.53 -9.98 5.19
CA VAL A 30 -11.87 -10.55 5.24
C VAL A 30 -12.32 -10.97 3.84
N PHE A 31 -12.23 -12.27 3.58
CA PHE A 31 -12.69 -12.88 2.34
C PHE A 31 -14.14 -13.38 2.48
N PRO A 32 -14.96 -13.24 1.42
CA PRO A 32 -16.34 -13.73 1.44
C PRO A 32 -16.40 -15.26 1.54
N ASP A 33 -15.41 -15.96 0.98
CA ASP A 33 -15.35 -17.42 0.94
C ASP A 33 -13.91 -17.95 0.92
N VAL A 34 -13.78 -19.24 1.22
CA VAL A 34 -12.51 -19.95 1.36
C VAL A 34 -11.76 -20.09 0.03
N GLU A 35 -12.48 -20.25 -1.09
CA GLU A 35 -11.85 -20.43 -2.39
C GLU A 35 -11.23 -19.12 -2.88
N SER A 36 -11.88 -17.99 -2.62
CA SER A 36 -11.33 -16.66 -2.83
C SER A 36 -10.04 -16.45 -2.04
N ALA A 37 -10.04 -16.78 -0.74
CA ALA A 37 -8.85 -16.69 0.11
C ALA A 37 -7.69 -17.56 -0.42
N LYS A 38 -7.96 -18.84 -0.74
CA LYS A 38 -6.94 -19.75 -1.30
C LYS A 38 -6.38 -19.24 -2.61
N ARG A 39 -7.24 -18.77 -3.53
CA ARG A 39 -6.82 -18.30 -4.85
C ARG A 39 -5.85 -17.13 -4.75
N VAL A 40 -6.14 -16.16 -3.88
CA VAL A 40 -5.34 -14.95 -3.70
C VAL A 40 -4.06 -15.27 -2.92
N LEU A 41 -4.15 -15.98 -1.79
CA LEU A 41 -3.00 -16.26 -0.94
C LEU A 41 -2.01 -17.27 -1.55
N ALA A 42 -2.50 -18.21 -2.39
CA ALA A 42 -1.62 -19.15 -3.09
C ALA A 42 -0.74 -18.49 -4.16
N ALA A 43 -0.97 -17.22 -4.50
CA ALA A 43 -0.08 -16.46 -5.37
C ALA A 43 1.19 -16.00 -4.64
N LYS A 44 1.14 -15.85 -3.30
CA LYS A 44 2.24 -15.33 -2.46
C LYS A 44 2.87 -14.05 -3.03
N ASP A 45 2.02 -13.13 -3.48
CA ASP A 45 2.43 -11.95 -4.22
C ASP A 45 1.64 -10.72 -3.74
N ALA A 46 2.37 -9.65 -3.41
CA ALA A 46 1.79 -8.43 -2.87
C ALA A 46 0.95 -7.66 -3.91
N PHE A 47 1.28 -7.77 -5.20
CA PHE A 47 0.54 -7.12 -6.27
C PHE A 47 -0.80 -7.82 -6.51
N VAL A 48 -0.81 -9.16 -6.54
CA VAL A 48 -2.06 -9.95 -6.64
C VAL A 48 -2.97 -9.67 -5.44
N LEU A 49 -2.40 -9.52 -4.25
CA LEU A 49 -3.16 -9.15 -3.06
C LEU A 49 -3.76 -7.74 -3.18
N ALA A 50 -2.96 -6.75 -3.62
CA ALA A 50 -3.43 -5.38 -3.83
C ALA A 50 -4.52 -5.30 -4.92
N GLU A 51 -4.35 -6.00 -6.04
CA GLU A 51 -5.34 -6.08 -7.12
C GLU A 51 -6.64 -6.71 -6.63
N ALA A 52 -6.56 -7.78 -5.82
CA ALA A 52 -7.73 -8.42 -5.25
C ALA A 52 -8.48 -7.50 -4.27
N PHE A 53 -7.77 -6.72 -3.45
CA PHE A 53 -8.38 -5.70 -2.58
C PHE A 53 -9.08 -4.61 -3.39
N MET A 54 -8.39 -4.01 -4.38
CA MET A 54 -8.97 -2.94 -5.21
C MET A 54 -10.20 -3.40 -6.00
N ASN A 55 -10.26 -4.68 -6.38
CA ASN A 55 -11.41 -5.28 -7.07
C ASN A 55 -12.52 -5.78 -6.12
N GLY A 56 -12.40 -5.57 -4.81
CA GLY A 56 -13.40 -5.97 -3.82
C GLY A 56 -13.52 -7.48 -3.61
N VAL A 57 -12.47 -8.26 -3.92
CA VAL A 57 -12.44 -9.72 -3.68
C VAL A 57 -12.39 -10.03 -2.17
N PHE A 58 -11.80 -9.14 -1.39
CA PHE A 58 -11.74 -9.17 0.06
C PHE A 58 -11.59 -7.75 0.59
N ASP A 59 -11.87 -7.55 1.87
CA ASP A 59 -11.74 -6.26 2.54
C ASP A 59 -10.69 -6.31 3.67
N ILE A 60 -10.23 -5.16 4.13
CA ILE A 60 -9.28 -5.02 5.23
C ILE A 60 -10.01 -4.34 6.40
N GLU A 61 -10.12 -5.07 7.51
CA GLU A 61 -10.61 -4.51 8.76
C GLU A 61 -9.45 -4.28 9.74
N GLY A 62 -9.53 -3.23 10.56
CA GLY A 62 -8.50 -2.89 11.55
C GLY A 62 -7.38 -2.01 10.99
N ASP A 63 -6.14 -2.25 11.42
CA ASP A 63 -4.97 -1.44 11.08
C ASP A 63 -4.47 -1.71 9.66
N LEU A 64 -4.78 -0.80 8.73
CA LEU A 64 -4.33 -0.89 7.34
C LEU A 64 -2.79 -0.93 7.21
N HIS A 65 -2.05 -0.24 8.09
CA HIS A 65 -0.58 -0.29 8.06
C HIS A 65 -0.06 -1.68 8.43
N ALA A 66 -0.68 -2.33 9.41
CA ALA A 66 -0.38 -3.72 9.74
C ALA A 66 -0.72 -4.67 8.60
N ALA A 67 -1.84 -4.46 7.90
CA ALA A 67 -2.21 -5.25 6.72
C ALA A 67 -1.19 -5.13 5.58
N VAL A 68 -0.68 -3.92 5.29
CA VAL A 68 0.31 -3.70 4.22
C VAL A 68 1.67 -4.35 4.50
N LYS A 69 2.04 -4.53 5.77
CA LYS A 69 3.29 -5.23 6.16
C LYS A 69 3.31 -6.69 5.74
N ILE A 70 2.18 -7.27 5.32
CA ILE A 70 2.11 -8.60 4.71
C ILE A 70 3.08 -8.80 3.54
N LYS A 71 3.40 -7.72 2.81
CA LYS A 71 4.39 -7.76 1.73
C LYS A 71 5.74 -8.28 2.23
N GLU A 72 6.14 -7.93 3.45
CA GLU A 72 7.43 -8.32 4.03
C GLU A 72 7.52 -9.83 4.20
N THR A 73 6.42 -10.52 4.54
CA THR A 73 6.38 -11.99 4.60
C THR A 73 6.51 -12.61 3.21
N PHE A 74 5.85 -12.06 2.20
CA PHE A 74 6.00 -12.58 0.82
C PHE A 74 7.41 -12.35 0.24
N TYR A 75 8.10 -11.27 0.64
CA TYR A 75 9.49 -11.02 0.24
C TYR A 75 10.50 -11.83 1.05
N ALA A 76 10.24 -12.09 2.34
CA ALA A 76 11.13 -12.85 3.22
C ALA A 76 11.09 -14.36 2.93
N GLU A 77 9.95 -14.88 2.48
CA GLU A 77 9.89 -16.23 1.91
C GLU A 77 10.61 -16.23 0.56
N ARG A 78 11.78 -16.86 0.49
CA ARG A 78 12.56 -17.04 -0.74
C ARG A 78 11.70 -17.76 -1.78
N LEU A 79 11.03 -16.99 -2.65
CA LEU A 79 10.16 -17.50 -3.71
C LEU A 79 10.89 -18.59 -4.49
N SER A 80 10.30 -19.79 -4.54
CA SER A 80 10.87 -20.86 -5.36
C SER A 80 10.80 -20.45 -6.84
N LEU A 81 11.62 -21.07 -7.71
CA LEU A 81 11.53 -20.83 -9.15
C LEU A 81 10.13 -21.13 -9.71
N PHE A 82 9.40 -22.06 -9.08
CA PHE A 82 8.01 -22.37 -9.41
C PHE A 82 7.06 -21.23 -9.04
N ASP A 83 7.22 -20.61 -7.87
CA ASP A 83 6.37 -19.49 -7.43
C ASP A 83 6.59 -18.27 -8.33
N ARG A 84 7.85 -17.97 -8.69
CA ARG A 84 8.17 -16.91 -9.66
C ARG A 84 7.53 -17.17 -11.02
N GLY A 85 7.54 -18.42 -11.48
CA GLY A 85 6.87 -18.83 -12.72
C GLY A 85 5.35 -18.63 -12.67
N ARG A 86 4.71 -18.93 -11.52
CA ARG A 86 3.27 -18.70 -11.32
C ARG A 86 2.91 -17.22 -11.26
N ILE A 87 3.74 -16.39 -10.62
CA ILE A 87 3.57 -14.93 -10.60
C ILE A 87 3.65 -14.38 -12.03
N VAL A 88 4.71 -14.72 -12.77
CA VAL A 88 4.87 -14.29 -14.17
C VAL A 88 3.70 -14.78 -15.03
N LEU A 89 3.24 -16.01 -14.85
CA LEU A 89 2.11 -16.56 -15.60
C LEU A 89 0.79 -15.86 -15.25
N ASN A 90 0.52 -15.59 -13.97
CA ASN A 90 -0.68 -14.87 -13.53
C ASN A 90 -0.67 -13.43 -14.02
N VAL A 91 0.47 -12.73 -13.89
CA VAL A 91 0.66 -11.40 -14.47
C VAL A 91 0.45 -11.45 -15.97
N ALA A 92 1.10 -12.36 -16.71
CA ALA A 92 0.93 -12.47 -18.16
C ALA A 92 -0.51 -12.83 -18.57
N ARG A 93 -1.20 -13.67 -17.79
CA ARG A 93 -2.57 -14.07 -18.05
C ARG A 93 -3.54 -12.91 -17.78
N ASN A 94 -3.38 -12.19 -16.67
CA ASN A 94 -4.15 -10.98 -16.37
C ASN A 94 -3.84 -9.86 -17.37
N TYR A 95 -2.58 -9.71 -17.79
CA TYR A 95 -2.16 -8.79 -18.85
C TYR A 95 -2.79 -9.13 -20.20
N LYS A 96 -3.06 -10.41 -20.49
CA LYS A 96 -3.78 -10.82 -21.71
C LYS A 96 -5.28 -10.48 -21.68
N PHE A 97 -5.85 -10.28 -20.50
CA PHE A 97 -7.22 -9.76 -20.31
C PHE A 97 -7.26 -8.22 -20.22
N HIS A 98 -6.12 -7.58 -19.91
CA HIS A 98 -5.92 -6.15 -20.09
C HIS A 98 -5.52 -5.88 -21.55
N SER A 99 -6.51 -5.69 -22.42
CA SER A 99 -6.19 -5.27 -23.78
C SER A 99 -5.44 -3.94 -23.73
N ILE A 100 -4.27 -3.85 -24.37
CA ILE A 100 -3.46 -2.63 -24.53
C ILE A 100 -4.30 -1.42 -25.02
N GLY A 101 -5.43 -1.67 -25.70
CA GLY A 101 -6.40 -0.64 -26.12
C GLY A 101 -7.26 -0.01 -25.00
N ASN A 102 -7.36 -0.63 -23.83
CA ASN A 102 -8.00 -0.06 -22.63
C ASN A 102 -6.99 0.67 -21.74
N ASP A 103 -5.75 0.18 -21.66
CA ASP A 103 -4.67 0.83 -20.90
C ASP A 103 -4.35 2.24 -21.44
N ALA A 104 -4.42 2.44 -22.76
CA ALA A 104 -4.24 3.76 -23.38
C ALA A 104 -5.34 4.78 -23.01
N LYS A 105 -6.56 4.31 -22.68
CA LYS A 105 -7.64 5.18 -22.15
C LYS A 105 -7.50 5.44 -20.65
N PHE A 106 -6.80 4.57 -19.92
CA PHE A 106 -6.57 4.69 -18.47
C PHE A 106 -5.38 5.59 -18.14
N ILE A 107 -4.34 5.62 -19.00
CA ILE A 107 -3.17 6.47 -18.80
C ILE A 107 -3.52 7.97 -18.87
N SER A 108 -4.56 8.37 -19.62
CA SER A 108 -5.04 9.77 -19.66
C SER A 108 -6.00 10.16 -18.53
N GLN A 109 -6.31 9.26 -17.59
CA GLN A 109 -7.10 9.56 -16.39
C GLN A 109 -6.24 9.68 -15.13
N HIS A 110 -4.93 9.48 -15.25
CA HIS A 110 -4.00 9.55 -14.15
C HIS A 110 -3.47 10.97 -14.03
N TYR A 111 -3.92 11.65 -12.96
CA TYR A 111 -3.44 12.90 -12.38
C TYR A 111 -4.18 14.22 -12.70
N ASP A 112 -5.29 14.21 -13.43
CA ASP A 112 -6.19 15.37 -13.48
C ASP A 112 -7.29 15.26 -12.41
N HIS A 113 -6.90 15.14 -11.13
CA HIS A 113 -7.84 15.41 -10.05
C HIS A 113 -7.87 16.92 -9.81
N PRO A 114 -9.05 17.55 -9.69
CA PRO A 114 -9.13 18.98 -9.45
C PRO A 114 -8.46 19.33 -8.12
N ASP A 115 -7.88 20.52 -8.02
CA ASP A 115 -7.23 21.02 -6.79
C ASP A 115 -8.12 20.87 -5.54
N GLU A 116 -9.44 20.97 -5.72
CA GLU A 116 -10.42 20.75 -4.67
C GLU A 116 -10.34 19.36 -4.04
N PHE A 117 -10.04 18.32 -4.81
CA PHE A 117 -9.83 16.96 -4.30
C PHE A 117 -8.63 16.90 -3.36
N TYR A 118 -7.50 17.46 -3.77
CA TYR A 118 -6.27 17.48 -2.98
C TYR A 118 -6.39 18.36 -1.73
N ARG A 119 -7.11 19.47 -1.83
CA ARG A 119 -7.34 20.40 -0.71
C ARG A 119 -8.05 19.74 0.48
N LEU A 120 -8.83 18.68 0.25
CA LEU A 120 -9.51 17.93 1.33
C LEU A 120 -8.54 17.32 2.34
N PHE A 121 -7.31 16.97 1.92
CA PHE A 121 -6.34 16.28 2.78
C PHE A 121 -4.95 16.93 2.82
N LEU A 122 -4.59 17.77 1.85
CA LEU A 122 -3.34 18.56 1.90
C LEU A 122 -3.51 19.92 2.59
N GLY A 123 -4.74 20.35 2.83
CA GLY A 123 -5.01 21.66 3.44
C GLY A 123 -4.67 22.83 2.52
N GLU A 124 -4.51 24.00 3.12
CA GLU A 124 -4.34 25.27 2.39
C GLU A 124 -3.02 25.35 1.62
N SER A 125 -1.95 24.76 2.17
CA SER A 125 -0.62 24.83 1.57
C SER A 125 -0.46 24.00 0.30
N MET A 126 -1.38 23.06 0.05
CA MET A 126 -1.35 22.15 -1.10
C MET A 126 0.00 21.42 -1.29
N THR A 127 0.76 21.28 -0.19
CA THR A 127 2.13 20.73 -0.25
C THR A 127 2.06 19.21 -0.25
N TYR A 128 2.35 18.61 -1.41
CA TYR A 128 2.38 17.16 -1.57
C TYR A 128 3.81 16.61 -1.40
N SER A 129 4.37 16.81 -0.21
CA SER A 129 5.68 16.31 0.20
C SER A 129 5.66 15.93 1.69
N CYS A 130 6.73 15.31 2.19
CA CYS A 130 6.84 14.92 3.59
C CYS A 130 6.85 16.16 4.51
N ALA A 131 5.93 16.21 5.47
CA ALA A 131 5.92 17.23 6.52
C ALA A 131 7.06 17.03 7.54
N TYR A 132 7.44 18.13 8.21
CA TYR A 132 8.37 18.13 9.34
C TYR A 132 7.68 18.60 10.62
N PHE A 133 7.54 17.69 11.58
CA PHE A 133 6.99 17.95 12.91
C PHE A 133 8.13 17.93 13.93
N ALA A 134 8.36 19.04 14.61
CA ALA A 134 9.37 19.15 15.66
C ALA A 134 8.85 18.57 16.99
N ASP A 135 7.55 18.73 17.25
CA ASP A 135 6.87 18.24 18.45
C ASP A 135 5.58 17.47 18.11
N ASN A 136 5.15 16.57 19.00
CA ASN A 136 3.95 15.74 18.81
C ASN A 136 2.62 16.54 18.77
N ASN A 137 2.64 17.83 19.11
CA ASN A 137 1.49 18.71 19.09
C ASN A 137 1.42 19.58 17.83
N ASP A 138 2.40 19.47 16.94
CA ASP A 138 2.44 20.22 15.69
C ASP A 138 1.29 19.78 14.77
N SER A 139 0.68 20.75 14.09
CA SER A 139 -0.46 20.54 13.21
C SER A 139 -0.04 20.60 11.73
N LEU A 140 -0.82 20.01 10.83
CA LEU A 140 -0.61 20.04 9.36
C LEU A 140 -0.97 21.40 8.75
N ASP A 141 -0.51 22.50 9.35
CA ASP A 141 -0.79 23.87 8.94
C ASP A 141 0.39 24.52 8.18
N GLU A 142 0.23 25.79 7.84
CA GLU A 142 1.24 26.61 7.17
C GLU A 142 2.58 26.66 7.94
N ASP A 143 2.56 26.49 9.27
CA ASP A 143 3.77 26.46 10.09
C ASP A 143 4.61 25.20 9.83
N THR A 144 3.98 24.06 9.52
CA THR A 144 4.70 22.84 9.11
C THR A 144 5.45 23.04 7.78
N VAL A 145 4.90 23.83 6.86
CA VAL A 145 5.56 24.15 5.58
C VAL A 145 6.72 25.13 5.78
N ASN A 146 6.55 26.12 6.65
CA ASN A 146 7.63 27.05 6.99
C ASN A 146 8.80 26.33 7.67
N ARG A 147 8.52 25.41 8.61
CA ARG A 147 9.57 24.59 9.24
C ARG A 147 10.27 23.66 8.25
N MET A 148 9.54 23.13 7.26
CA MET A 148 10.15 22.36 6.18
C MET A 148 11.12 23.22 5.36
N ALA A 149 10.73 24.44 5.01
CA ALA A 149 11.60 25.38 4.29
C ALA A 149 12.84 25.78 5.11
N GLU A 150 12.68 26.03 6.41
CA GLU A 150 13.77 26.30 7.35
C GLU A 150 14.72 25.09 7.48
N GLY A 151 14.17 23.90 7.64
CA GLY A 151 14.95 22.65 7.71
C GLY A 151 15.75 22.40 6.44
N PHE A 152 15.16 22.61 5.26
CA PHE A 152 15.91 22.54 4.00
C PHE A 152 16.99 23.62 3.90
N ALA A 153 16.67 24.87 4.24
CA ALA A 153 17.64 25.96 4.22
C ALA A 153 18.86 25.67 5.12
N GLN A 154 18.63 25.05 6.29
CA GLN A 154 19.69 24.62 7.18
C GLN A 154 20.53 23.49 6.58
N VAL A 155 19.89 22.40 6.08
CA VAL A 155 20.61 21.27 5.46
C VAL A 155 21.44 21.71 4.26
N PHE A 156 20.89 22.57 3.39
CA PHE A 156 21.59 23.08 2.22
C PHE A 156 22.66 24.11 2.59
N GLY A 157 22.43 24.94 3.61
CA GLY A 157 23.41 25.87 4.15
C GLY A 157 24.64 25.16 4.72
N ASP A 158 24.43 24.06 5.46
CA ASP A 158 25.52 23.20 5.97
C ASP A 158 26.32 22.53 4.84
N MET A 159 25.71 22.34 3.67
CA MET A 159 26.36 21.85 2.44
C MET A 159 26.99 22.96 1.60
N GLY A 160 26.92 24.23 2.03
CA GLY A 160 27.44 25.39 1.30
C GLY A 160 26.61 25.79 0.07
N ILE A 161 25.38 25.30 -0.04
CA ILE A 161 24.45 25.61 -1.14
C ILE A 161 23.53 26.74 -0.68
N THR A 162 23.54 27.86 -1.42
CA THR A 162 22.65 29.00 -1.18
C THR A 162 21.67 29.16 -2.33
N PHE A 163 20.40 29.40 -2.01
CA PHE A 163 19.35 29.67 -3.00
C PHE A 163 19.14 31.18 -3.06
N GLU A 164 19.42 31.81 -4.22
CA GLU A 164 18.98 33.18 -4.46
C GLU A 164 17.46 33.21 -4.68
N ARG A 165 16.82 34.25 -4.15
CA ARG A 165 15.37 34.48 -4.21
C ARG A 165 14.90 34.89 -5.60
#